data_AF-A0A7S1J0P8-F1
#
_entry.id   AF-A0A7S1J0P8-F1
#
_cell.length_a   1.000
_cell.length_b   1.000
_cell.length_c   1.000
_cell.angle_alpha   90.00
_cell.angle_beta   90.00
_cell.angle_gamma   90.00
#
_symmetry.space_group_name_H-M   'P 1'
#
loop_
_entity.id
_entity.type
_entity.pdbx_description
1 polymer ?
#
loop_
_entity_poly.entity_id
_entity_poly.type
_entity_poly.pdbx_seq_one_letter_code
_entity_poly.pdbx_strand_id
1 'polypeptide(L)'
;AVAEALKVNSTLTQLDVSRNSFVCDGAKAFADAFRVNRTLAQINVRYNRIGTAGAKAFAEALKVNCYLRELDVSGNRMGDDGGKAFAEALKVNNTLTQLNVEYN
;
A
#
# COMPACT_ATOMS: atom_id res chain seq x y z
N ALA A 1 -0.25 15.28 5.10
CA ALA A 1 1.03 15.56 5.80
C ALA A 1 2.02 14.42 5.64
N VAL A 2 1.76 13.22 6.21
CA VAL A 2 2.69 12.06 6.10
C VAL A 2 2.93 11.64 4.65
N ALA A 3 1.88 11.51 3.83
CA ALA A 3 2.02 11.15 2.41
C ALA A 3 2.97 12.10 1.64
N GLU A 4 2.83 13.41 1.82
CA GLU A 4 3.73 14.38 1.16
C GLU A 4 5.18 14.24 1.64
N ALA A 5 5.39 14.02 2.95
CA ALA A 5 6.73 13.79 3.49
C ALA A 5 7.37 12.53 2.90
N LEU A 6 6.59 11.47 2.65
CA LEU A 6 7.08 10.23 2.05
C LEU A 6 7.50 10.38 0.59
N LYS A 7 6.96 11.33 -0.17
CA LYS A 7 7.39 11.57 -1.55
C LYS A 7 8.85 12.02 -1.65
N VAL A 8 9.31 12.77 -0.65
CA VAL A 8 10.66 13.35 -0.62
C VAL A 8 11.60 12.63 0.34
N ASN A 9 11.08 11.82 1.25
CA ASN A 9 11.90 11.06 2.18
C ASN A 9 12.72 10.00 1.43
N SER A 10 14.04 10.04 1.62
CA SER A 10 15.02 9.16 0.99
C SER A 10 15.81 8.31 1.97
N THR A 11 15.36 8.21 3.22
CA THR A 11 16.09 7.53 4.30
C THR A 11 15.28 6.45 4.98
N LEU A 12 13.95 6.59 5.01
CA LEU A 12 13.06 5.65 5.65
C LEU A 12 12.88 4.41 4.78
N THR A 13 13.13 3.24 5.38
CA THR A 13 13.03 1.93 4.74
C THR A 13 11.83 1.12 5.22
N GLN A 14 11.31 1.42 6.41
CA GLN A 14 10.17 0.74 7.01
C GLN A 14 9.19 1.78 7.56
N LEU A 15 7.90 1.53 7.36
CA LEU A 15 6.85 2.39 7.89
C LEU A 15 5.67 1.56 8.40
N ASP A 16 5.38 1.71 9.70
CA ASP A 16 4.17 1.21 10.31
C ASP A 16 3.23 2.37 10.64
N VAL A 17 2.07 2.34 10.00
CA VAL A 17 0.95 3.26 10.25
C VAL A 17 -0.33 2.48 10.48
N SER A 18 -0.23 1.25 11.00
CA SER A 18 -1.38 0.41 11.31
C SER A 18 -2.29 1.06 12.35
N ARG A 19 -3.61 0.78 12.29
CA ARG A 19 -4.62 1.25 13.25
C ARG A 19 -4.76 2.78 13.36
N ASN A 20 -4.46 3.53 12.30
CA ASN A 20 -4.55 5.00 12.28
C ASN A 20 -5.82 5.56 11.62
N SER A 21 -6.78 4.70 11.24
CA SER A 21 -8.01 5.12 10.55
C SER A 21 -7.76 6.02 9.34
N PHE A 22 -6.87 5.62 8.43
CA PHE A 22 -6.56 6.39 7.20
C PHE A 22 -7.80 6.77 6.38
N VAL A 23 -8.84 5.94 6.41
CA VAL A 23 -10.02 6.01 5.53
C VAL A 23 -9.62 5.99 4.04
N CYS A 24 -10.60 5.93 3.14
CA CYS A 24 -10.35 5.74 1.71
C CYS A 24 -9.47 6.86 1.10
N ASP A 25 -9.67 8.12 1.48
CA ASP A 25 -8.93 9.24 0.87
C ASP A 25 -7.49 9.33 1.38
N GLY A 26 -7.25 9.02 2.65
CA GLY A 26 -5.89 8.90 3.19
C GLY A 26 -5.12 7.76 2.52
N ALA A 27 -5.80 6.64 2.22
CA ALA A 27 -5.21 5.53 1.48
C ALA A 27 -4.78 5.91 0.05
N LYS A 28 -5.60 6.68 -0.68
CA LYS A 28 -5.23 7.16 -2.02
C LYS A 28 -4.02 8.08 -1.98
N ALA A 29 -4.02 9.07 -1.09
CA ALA A 29 -2.88 9.98 -0.93
C ALA A 29 -1.58 9.22 -0.58
N PHE A 30 -1.70 8.18 0.25
CA PHE A 30 -0.58 7.34 0.60
C PHE A 30 -0.12 6.46 -0.55
N ALA A 31 -1.04 5.89 -1.34
CA ALA A 31 -0.71 5.13 -2.54
C ALA A 31 0.04 6.01 -3.57
N ASP A 32 -0.36 7.28 -3.73
CA ASP A 32 0.35 8.23 -4.60
C ASP A 32 1.76 8.53 -4.09
N ALA A 33 1.94 8.67 -2.78
CA ALA A 33 3.26 8.86 -2.19
C ALA A 33 4.15 7.62 -2.36
N PHE A 34 3.58 6.45 -2.09
CA PHE A 34 4.22 5.17 -2.28
C PHE A 34 4.66 4.94 -3.74
N ARG A 35 3.84 5.36 -4.70
CA ARG A 35 4.15 5.22 -6.14
C ARG A 35 5.50 5.84 -6.54
N VAL A 36 5.89 6.93 -5.89
CA VAL A 36 7.13 7.67 -6.21
C VAL A 36 8.28 7.42 -5.22
N ASN A 37 7.98 6.93 -4.02
CA ASN A 37 9.01 6.65 -3.01
C ASN A 37 9.88 5.45 -3.45
N ARG A 38 11.21 5.62 -3.36
CA ARG A 38 12.21 4.65 -3.83
C ARG A 38 13.01 3.99 -2.70
N THR A 39 12.61 4.20 -1.44
CA THR A 39 13.40 3.79 -0.28
C THR A 39 12.65 2.86 0.67
N LEU A 40 11.32 3.00 0.74
CA LEU A 40 10.47 2.11 1.53
C LEU A 40 10.53 0.70 0.95
N ALA A 41 11.05 -0.21 1.76
CA ALA A 41 11.08 -1.64 1.50
C ALA A 41 9.93 -2.37 2.20
N GLN A 42 9.42 -1.84 3.32
CA GLN A 42 8.33 -2.46 4.09
C GLN A 42 7.28 -1.44 4.50
N ILE A 43 6.00 -1.76 4.28
CA ILE A 43 4.86 -0.93 4.65
C ILE A 43 3.82 -1.77 5.39
N ASN A 44 3.45 -1.32 6.60
CA ASN A 44 2.33 -1.87 7.36
C ASN A 44 1.20 -0.83 7.47
N VAL A 45 0.08 -1.11 6.81
CA VAL A 45 -1.14 -0.29 6.82
C VAL A 45 -2.34 -1.08 7.36
N ARG A 46 -2.11 -2.09 8.19
CA ARG A 46 -3.15 -2.95 8.77
C ARG A 46 -4.23 -2.15 9.54
N TYR A 47 -5.48 -2.62 9.48
CA TYR A 47 -6.62 -2.06 10.24
C TYR A 47 -6.84 -0.55 10.06
N ASN A 48 -6.79 -0.06 8.83
CA ASN A 48 -6.94 1.36 8.50
C ASN A 48 -8.25 1.71 7.75
N ARG A 49 -9.13 0.73 7.53
CA ARG A 49 -10.39 0.90 6.78
C ARG A 49 -10.14 1.50 5.37
N ILE A 50 -9.10 1.00 4.70
CA ILE A 50 -8.71 1.43 3.33
C ILE A 50 -9.87 1.26 2.33
N GLY A 51 -10.66 0.19 2.48
CA GLY A 51 -11.79 -0.11 1.59
C GLY A 51 -11.35 -0.55 0.19
N THR A 52 -12.31 -0.95 -0.64
CA THR A 52 -12.04 -1.42 -2.02
C THR A 52 -11.36 -0.36 -2.89
N ALA A 53 -11.78 0.91 -2.79
CA ALA A 53 -11.21 1.98 -3.60
C ALA A 53 -9.76 2.31 -3.21
N GLY A 54 -9.44 2.31 -1.91
CA GLY A 54 -8.07 2.45 -1.46
C GLY A 54 -7.20 1.25 -1.86
N ALA A 55 -7.74 0.03 -1.79
CA ALA A 55 -7.04 -1.18 -2.23
C ALA A 55 -6.67 -1.13 -3.71
N LYS A 56 -7.59 -0.69 -4.57
CA LYS A 56 -7.34 -0.46 -6.00
C LYS A 56 -6.23 0.58 -6.21
N ALA A 57 -6.19 1.66 -5.42
CA ALA A 57 -5.12 2.65 -5.49
C ALA A 57 -3.75 2.07 -5.11
N PHE A 58 -3.67 1.29 -4.02
CA PHE A 58 -2.44 0.58 -3.64
C PHE A 58 -1.97 -0.40 -4.73
N ALA A 59 -2.90 -1.17 -5.31
CA ALA A 59 -2.58 -2.09 -6.40
C ALA A 59 -2.03 -1.36 -7.64
N GLU A 60 -2.63 -0.24 -8.05
CA GLU A 60 -2.11 0.57 -9.16
C GLU A 60 -0.74 1.19 -8.86
N ALA A 61 -0.51 1.64 -7.62
CA ALA A 61 0.80 2.12 -7.20
C ALA A 61 1.84 0.99 -7.23
N LEU A 62 1.46 -0.23 -6.83
CA LEU A 62 2.32 -1.41 -6.84
C LEU A 62 2.74 -1.81 -8.26
N LYS A 63 1.92 -1.60 -9.29
CA LYS A 63 2.33 -1.84 -10.69
C LYS A 63 3.53 -1.00 -11.12
N VAL A 64 3.75 0.14 -10.47
CA VAL A 64 4.81 1.11 -10.82
C VAL A 64 5.97 1.06 -9.83
N ASN A 65 5.70 0.88 -8.54
CA ASN A 65 6.74 0.86 -7.53
C ASN A 65 7.55 -0.45 -7.60
N CYS A 66 8.85 -0.33 -7.86
CA CYS A 66 9.78 -1.45 -7.98
C CYS A 66 10.77 -1.57 -6.80
N TYR A 67 10.46 -0.95 -5.65
CA TYR A 67 11.34 -0.94 -4.47
C TYR A 67 10.74 -1.67 -3.27
N LEU A 68 9.40 -1.67 -3.15
CA LEU A 68 8.74 -2.35 -2.04
C LEU A 68 8.96 -3.86 -2.09
N ARG A 69 9.27 -4.43 -0.93
CA ARG A 69 9.44 -5.87 -0.71
C ARG A 69 8.30 -6.44 0.09
N GLU A 70 7.78 -5.71 1.07
CA GLU A 70 6.76 -6.21 1.98
C GLU A 70 5.60 -5.22 2.14
N LEU A 71 4.37 -5.72 1.99
CA LEU A 71 3.15 -4.95 2.16
C LEU A 71 2.15 -5.72 3.04
N ASP A 72 1.78 -5.13 4.17
CA ASP A 72 0.67 -5.62 4.99
C ASP A 72 -0.55 -4.68 4.86
N VAL A 73 -1.60 -5.20 4.19
CA VAL A 73 -2.90 -4.55 4.02
C VAL A 73 -4.00 -5.33 4.75
N SER A 74 -3.68 -6.18 5.72
CA SER A 74 -4.66 -6.99 6.44
C SER A 74 -5.70 -6.15 7.20
N GLY A 75 -6.92 -6.67 7.34
CA GLY A 75 -7.95 -6.03 8.18
C GLY A 75 -8.51 -4.71 7.64
N ASN A 76 -8.53 -4.51 6.32
CA ASN A 76 -8.84 -3.24 5.66
C ASN A 76 -10.16 -3.18 4.88
N ARG A 77 -10.96 -4.26 4.91
CA ARG A 77 -12.29 -4.34 4.27
C ARG A 77 -12.22 -4.06 2.76
N MET A 78 -11.28 -4.71 2.09
CA MET A 78 -11.01 -4.47 0.66
C MET A 78 -12.04 -5.17 -0.24
N GLY A 79 -12.64 -6.27 0.25
CA GLY A 79 -13.54 -7.12 -0.52
C GLY A 79 -12.85 -7.80 -1.72
N ASP A 80 -13.59 -8.66 -2.41
CA ASP A 80 -13.07 -9.47 -3.53
C ASP A 80 -12.43 -8.62 -4.63
N ASP A 81 -13.04 -7.47 -4.93
CA ASP A 81 -12.56 -6.53 -5.94
C ASP A 81 -11.19 -5.92 -5.58
N GLY A 82 -10.94 -5.68 -4.30
CA GLY A 82 -9.63 -5.24 -3.83
C GLY A 82 -8.59 -6.35 -3.96
N GLY A 83 -8.96 -7.58 -3.61
CA GLY A 83 -8.11 -8.76 -3.81
C GLY A 83 -7.75 -8.99 -5.29
N LYS A 84 -8.73 -8.92 -6.19
CA LYS A 84 -8.53 -9.00 -7.65
C LYS A 84 -7.57 -7.93 -8.15
N ALA A 85 -7.68 -6.69 -7.65
CA ALA A 85 -6.77 -5.61 -8.04
C ALA A 85 -5.32 -5.93 -7.68
N PHE A 86 -5.06 -6.44 -6.46
CA PHE A 86 -3.72 -6.89 -6.08
C PHE A 86 -3.24 -8.06 -6.95
N ALA A 87 -4.10 -9.03 -7.25
CA ALA A 87 -3.75 -10.14 -8.14
C ALA A 87 -3.30 -9.66 -9.53
N GLU A 88 -4.00 -8.68 -10.12
CA GLU A 88 -3.58 -8.07 -11.39
C GLU A 88 -2.27 -7.29 -11.27
N ALA A 89 -2.04 -6.59 -10.15
CA ALA A 89 -0.79 -5.87 -9.93
C ALA A 89 0.42 -6.81 -9.81
N LEU A 90 0.26 -7.95 -9.16
CA LEU A 90 1.31 -8.95 -8.98
C LEU A 90 1.73 -9.65 -10.30
N LYS A 91 0.92 -9.62 -11.35
CA LYS A 91 1.33 -10.12 -12.67
C LYS A 91 2.47 -9.32 -13.29
N VAL A 92 2.63 -8.07 -12.89
CA VAL A 92 3.64 -7.15 -13.45
C VAL A 92 4.65 -6.66 -12.41
N ASN A 93 4.30 -6.67 -11.13
CA ASN A 93 5.23 -6.36 -10.06
C ASN A 93 6.10 -7.58 -9.74
N ASN A 94 7.41 -7.45 -9.97
CA ASN A 94 8.41 -8.51 -9.72
C ASN A 94 9.31 -8.21 -8.52
N THR A 95 8.94 -7.25 -7.66
CA THR A 95 9.79 -6.78 -6.56
C THR A 95 9.21 -7.11 -5.20
N LEU A 96 7.88 -7.14 -5.07
CA LEU A 96 7.21 -7.53 -3.85
C LEU A 96 7.43 -9.02 -3.59
N THR A 97 7.96 -9.34 -2.40
CA THR A 97 8.23 -10.71 -1.97
C THR A 97 7.26 -11.18 -0.90
N GLN A 98 6.61 -10.25 -0.18
CA GLN A 98 5.60 -10.57 0.83
C GLN A 98 4.39 -9.64 0.71
N LEU A 99 3.20 -10.25 0.66
CA LEU A 99 1.92 -9.56 0.67
C LEU A 99 0.99 -10.22 1.69
N ASN A 100 0.56 -9.47 2.70
CA ASN A 100 -0.45 -9.93 3.65
C ASN A 100 -1.81 -9.28 3.35
N VAL A 101 -2.79 -10.11 2.98
CA VAL A 101 -4.18 -9.71 2.67
C VAL A 101 -5.21 -10.33 3.61
N GLU A 102 -4.79 -10.91 4.75
CA GLU A 102 -5.71 -11.56 5.68
C GLU A 102 -6.81 -10.62 6.20
N TYR A 103 -7.97 -11.17 6.55
CA TYR A 103 -9.10 -10.44 7.16
C TYR A 103 -9.63 -9.25 6.33
N ASN A 104 -9.75 -9.38 5.00
CA ASN A 104 -10.16 -8.30 4.08
C ASN A 104 -11.46 -8.51 3.32
#